data_AF-A0A7Y1T8U6-F1
#
_entry.id   AF-A0A7Y1T8U6-F1
#
_cell.length_a   1.000
_cell.length_b   1.000
_cell.length_c   1.000
_cell.angle_alpha   90.00
_cell.angle_beta   90.00
_cell.angle_gamma   90.00
#
_symmetry.space_group_name_H-M   'P 1'
#
loop_
_entity.id
_entity.type
_entity.pdbx_description
1 polymer ?
#
loop_
_entity_poly.entity_id
_entity_poly.type
_entity_poly.pdbx_seq_one_letter_code
_entity_poly.pdbx_strand_id
1 'polypeptide(L)'
;LSHGRVGISIASGWAPPDFAIKPENFDDAKSIMFESAKQVQQLWRGETLEFPGPSGNIKVQTLPRPIQKELPIWVTTAGNIDSFTRAGEMGANVLTHLLGQTIEEVAEKVAAYRHAWQKAGHSGRGLITVMLHTFAGPNEQQVEDLVREPMKNYLKSAMFLVKSAAWQFPAFKQLSEEQGKTLDDFFETISEQDMDDLLEFSFQRYFSTSGLFGTPEGCQKMVEKVYQADCDEIACLIDFGIDTEIVLEHLPYLNQVRELAQATLPTRPAAQQNTLAHAAVKHGAGQESDYSLPALLARRDVTHFQCTPSMATMLAADEAARPGLAKLKQMMVGGEAFPPALAAELAELVEGRVSNMYGPTETTIWSSSGDVQANGRTSVSIGTALANQSIYILDERQQQLPAGIPGELVIGGEGVVRGYYNRPELNEQRFLPDPFSEHPDARMYRTGDLACYREDGQL
;
A
#
# COMPACT_ATOMS: atom_id res chain seq x y z
N LEU A 1 -3.89 14.88 -0.85
CA LEU A 1 -3.55 13.99 0.27
C LEU A 1 -2.10 14.15 0.70
N SER A 2 -1.11 13.81 -0.13
CA SER A 2 0.30 13.87 0.29
C SER A 2 1.00 15.23 0.11
N HIS A 3 0.32 16.30 -0.33
CA HIS A 3 0.92 17.60 -0.68
C HIS A 3 2.04 17.53 -1.73
N GLY A 4 1.86 16.70 -2.77
CA GLY A 4 2.85 16.59 -3.84
C GLY A 4 4.10 15.82 -3.42
N ARG A 5 3.92 14.80 -2.57
CA ARG A 5 4.98 13.89 -2.13
C ARG A 5 4.89 12.50 -2.77
N VAL A 6 4.31 12.37 -3.96
CA VAL A 6 4.21 11.06 -4.64
C VAL A 6 5.25 10.91 -5.74
N GLY A 7 5.74 9.69 -5.89
CA GLY A 7 6.53 9.21 -7.02
C GLY A 7 6.14 7.76 -7.27
N ILE A 8 6.34 7.28 -8.49
CA ILE A 8 5.89 5.95 -8.90
C ILE A 8 7.07 5.19 -9.51
N SER A 9 7.35 3.99 -8.99
CA SER A 9 8.15 3.03 -9.74
C SER A 9 7.22 2.15 -10.56
N ILE A 10 7.52 1.98 -11.85
CA ILE A 10 6.76 1.11 -12.76
C ILE A 10 7.55 -0.17 -13.01
N ALA A 11 6.84 -1.29 -13.16
CA ALA A 11 7.41 -2.58 -13.50
C ALA A 11 6.59 -3.21 -14.64
N SER A 12 7.23 -4.03 -15.48
CA SER A 12 6.54 -4.67 -16.61
C SER A 12 5.63 -5.80 -16.15
N GLY A 13 5.88 -6.38 -14.97
CA GLY A 13 5.40 -7.70 -14.62
C GLY A 13 6.22 -8.79 -15.33
N TRP A 14 6.16 -10.00 -14.79
CA TRP A 14 6.88 -11.16 -15.31
C TRP A 14 6.15 -12.47 -15.04
N ALA A 15 5.36 -12.55 -13.95
CA ALA A 15 4.63 -13.76 -13.61
C ALA A 15 3.31 -13.82 -14.41
N PRO A 16 3.07 -14.88 -15.20
CA PRO A 16 1.84 -15.00 -16.00
C PRO A 16 0.52 -14.79 -15.21
N PRO A 17 0.38 -15.25 -13.95
CA PRO A 17 -0.85 -15.01 -13.18
C PRO A 17 -1.18 -13.52 -12.97
N ASP A 18 -0.17 -12.64 -12.89
CA ASP A 18 -0.40 -11.19 -12.69
C ASP A 18 -1.08 -10.55 -13.91
N PHE A 19 -0.96 -11.18 -15.08
CA PHE A 19 -1.55 -10.71 -16.33
C PHE A 19 -3.00 -11.17 -16.49
N ALA A 20 -3.62 -11.84 -15.52
CA ALA A 20 -5.04 -12.21 -15.59
C ALA A 20 -5.97 -11.02 -15.89
N ILE A 21 -5.56 -9.80 -15.52
CA ILE A 21 -6.30 -8.55 -15.77
C ILE A 21 -6.15 -8.07 -17.23
N LYS A 22 -4.99 -8.30 -17.86
CA LYS A 22 -4.70 -7.96 -19.26
C LYS A 22 -3.79 -9.03 -19.90
N PRO A 23 -4.32 -10.22 -20.23
CA PRO A 23 -3.51 -11.33 -20.72
C PRO A 23 -2.76 -10.99 -22.02
N GLU A 24 -3.37 -10.15 -22.85
CA GLU A 24 -2.82 -9.68 -24.13
C GLU A 24 -1.52 -8.88 -24.00
N ASN A 25 -1.22 -8.37 -22.81
CA ASN A 25 -0.01 -7.57 -22.57
C ASN A 25 1.22 -8.43 -22.24
N PHE A 26 1.08 -9.73 -21.99
CA PHE A 26 2.18 -10.56 -21.45
C PHE A 26 3.41 -10.59 -22.37
N ASP A 27 3.21 -10.84 -23.66
CA ASP A 27 4.30 -11.06 -24.62
C ASP A 27 5.14 -9.81 -24.87
N ASP A 28 4.57 -8.61 -24.73
CA ASP A 28 5.24 -7.31 -24.96
C ASP A 28 5.19 -6.38 -23.74
N ALA A 29 5.10 -6.97 -22.54
CA ALA A 29 4.86 -6.25 -21.29
C ALA A 29 5.86 -5.11 -21.05
N LYS A 30 7.12 -5.29 -21.47
CA LYS A 30 8.18 -4.30 -21.29
C LYS A 30 7.97 -3.06 -22.18
N SER A 31 7.63 -3.23 -23.46
CA SER A 31 7.39 -2.08 -24.34
C SER A 31 6.13 -1.34 -23.92
N ILE A 32 5.07 -2.09 -23.62
CA ILE A 32 3.79 -1.57 -23.12
C ILE A 32 3.98 -0.75 -21.84
N MET A 33 4.82 -1.21 -20.90
CA MET A 33 5.15 -0.47 -19.69
C MET A 33 5.75 0.91 -20.02
N PHE A 34 6.74 0.99 -20.92
CA PHE A 34 7.37 2.27 -21.29
C PHE A 34 6.40 3.21 -22.02
N GLU A 35 5.54 2.68 -22.89
CA GLU A 35 4.52 3.49 -23.58
C GLU A 35 3.46 4.01 -22.61
N SER A 36 2.97 3.15 -21.73
CA SER A 36 2.00 3.51 -20.69
C SER A 36 2.57 4.54 -19.72
N ALA A 37 3.85 4.46 -19.37
CA ALA A 37 4.53 5.45 -18.52
C ALA A 37 4.46 6.86 -19.10
N LYS A 38 4.70 7.00 -20.41
CA LYS A 38 4.60 8.28 -21.11
C LYS A 38 3.17 8.82 -21.08
N GLN A 39 2.19 7.96 -21.33
CA GLN A 39 0.77 8.34 -21.25
C GLN A 39 0.40 8.82 -19.84
N VAL A 40 0.88 8.14 -18.79
CA VAL A 40 0.66 8.57 -17.40
C VAL A 40 1.27 9.96 -17.15
N GLN A 41 2.49 10.24 -17.61
CA GLN A 41 3.11 11.56 -17.45
C GLN A 41 2.37 12.65 -18.23
N GLN A 42 1.88 12.36 -19.44
CA GLN A 42 1.08 13.30 -20.22
C GLN A 42 -0.23 13.66 -19.51
N LEU A 43 -0.97 12.64 -19.04
CA LEU A 43 -2.17 12.85 -18.25
C LEU A 43 -1.87 13.62 -16.96
N TRP A 44 -0.73 13.34 -16.31
CA TRP A 44 -0.29 14.04 -15.10
C TRP A 44 -0.11 15.55 -15.32
N ARG A 45 0.51 15.94 -16.45
CA ARG A 45 0.64 17.35 -16.88
C ARG A 45 -0.69 17.99 -17.28
N GLY A 46 -1.75 17.19 -17.35
CA GLY A 46 -3.09 17.60 -17.71
C GLY A 46 -3.36 17.64 -19.21
N GLU A 47 -2.49 17.00 -20.01
CA GLU A 47 -2.74 16.80 -21.43
C GLU A 47 -4.01 15.96 -21.66
N THR A 48 -4.59 16.09 -22.85
CA THR A 48 -5.73 15.26 -23.28
C THR A 48 -5.22 14.14 -24.16
N LEU A 49 -5.55 12.91 -23.81
CA LEU A 49 -5.23 11.74 -24.64
C LEU A 49 -6.51 11.11 -25.20
N GLU A 50 -6.38 10.38 -26.30
CA GLU A 50 -7.49 9.61 -26.88
C GLU A 50 -7.39 8.14 -26.47
N PHE A 51 -8.51 7.57 -26.04
CA PHE A 51 -8.64 6.16 -25.70
C PHE A 51 -9.81 5.53 -26.45
N PRO A 52 -9.75 4.22 -26.77
CA PRO A 52 -10.88 3.52 -27.35
C PRO A 52 -12.06 3.49 -26.37
N GLY A 53 -13.23 3.95 -26.83
CA GLY A 53 -14.49 3.91 -26.10
C GLY A 53 -15.55 3.09 -26.84
N PRO A 54 -16.72 2.85 -26.22
CA PRO A 54 -17.76 1.98 -26.77
C PRO A 54 -18.37 2.47 -28.09
N SER A 55 -18.23 3.75 -28.43
CA SER A 55 -18.76 4.38 -29.66
C SER A 55 -17.66 5.01 -30.53
N GLY A 56 -16.39 4.67 -30.29
CA GLY A 56 -15.23 5.26 -30.94
C GLY A 56 -14.27 5.88 -29.93
N ASN A 57 -13.25 6.58 -30.44
CA ASN A 57 -12.25 7.20 -29.57
C ASN A 57 -12.85 8.33 -28.73
N ILE A 58 -12.51 8.34 -27.44
CA ILE A 58 -12.91 9.36 -26.49
C ILE A 58 -11.69 10.12 -25.98
N LYS A 59 -11.87 11.43 -25.77
CA LYS A 59 -10.84 12.31 -25.21
C LYS A 59 -10.93 12.27 -23.70
N VAL A 60 -9.82 11.94 -23.05
CA VAL A 60 -9.73 11.75 -21.60
C VAL A 60 -8.69 12.70 -21.02
N GLN A 61 -9.02 13.27 -19.86
CA GLN A 61 -8.11 13.99 -18.98
C GLN A 61 -8.29 13.47 -17.55
N THR A 62 -7.26 13.59 -16.71
CA THR A 62 -7.33 13.19 -15.30
C THR A 62 -7.66 14.37 -14.39
N LEU A 63 -8.50 14.09 -13.39
CA LEU A 63 -8.84 14.98 -12.28
C LEU A 63 -8.82 14.19 -10.96
N PRO A 64 -8.53 14.83 -9.81
CA PRO A 64 -8.10 16.23 -9.67
C PRO A 64 -6.71 16.48 -10.27
N ARG A 65 -6.38 17.75 -10.57
CA ARG A 65 -5.05 18.10 -11.07
C ARG A 65 -3.99 17.87 -9.98
N PRO A 66 -2.85 17.22 -10.30
CA PRO A 66 -1.77 17.02 -9.34
C PRO A 66 -1.15 18.33 -8.85
N ILE A 67 -0.57 18.29 -7.65
CA ILE A 67 0.19 19.42 -7.08
C ILE A 67 1.59 19.51 -7.73
N GLN A 68 2.23 18.37 -7.97
CA GLN A 68 3.52 18.29 -8.66
C GLN A 68 3.33 18.51 -10.16
N LYS A 69 4.14 19.38 -10.77
CA LYS A 69 4.08 19.66 -12.22
C LYS A 69 4.41 18.43 -13.06
N GLU A 70 5.45 17.70 -12.67
CA GLU A 70 5.85 16.44 -13.28
C GLU A 70 5.71 15.31 -12.27
N LEU A 71 5.43 14.11 -12.75
CA LEU A 71 5.46 12.89 -11.95
C LEU A 71 6.88 12.32 -11.93
N PRO A 72 7.55 12.23 -10.77
CA PRO A 72 8.78 11.48 -10.65
C PRO A 72 8.50 9.98 -10.89
N ILE A 73 9.12 9.41 -11.93
CA ILE A 73 8.98 7.99 -12.29
C ILE A 73 10.32 7.27 -12.17
N TRP A 74 10.28 6.06 -11.62
CA TRP A 74 11.36 5.08 -11.63
C TRP A 74 10.98 3.91 -12.53
N VAL A 75 11.94 3.37 -13.27
CA VAL A 75 11.81 2.09 -13.95
C VAL A 75 12.38 1.01 -13.04
N THR A 76 11.54 0.05 -12.65
CA THR A 76 11.95 -1.11 -11.86
C THR A 76 12.65 -2.10 -12.77
N THR A 77 13.95 -2.31 -12.58
CA THR A 77 14.72 -3.26 -13.38
C THR A 77 15.94 -3.76 -12.63
N ALA A 78 16.11 -5.08 -12.60
CA ALA A 78 17.39 -5.73 -12.25
C ALA A 78 18.10 -6.34 -13.49
N GLY A 79 17.47 -6.21 -14.66
CA GLY A 79 17.85 -6.89 -15.89
C GLY A 79 19.13 -6.36 -16.55
N ASN A 80 19.20 -6.55 -17.86
CA ASN A 80 20.36 -6.18 -18.68
C ASN A 80 20.56 -4.65 -18.79
N ILE A 81 21.75 -4.27 -19.26
CA ILE A 81 22.19 -2.87 -19.48
C ILE A 81 21.20 -2.07 -20.36
N ASP A 82 20.50 -2.72 -21.29
CA ASP A 82 19.54 -2.06 -22.18
C ASP A 82 18.39 -1.40 -21.41
N SER A 83 17.96 -2.03 -20.31
CA SER A 83 16.85 -1.52 -19.49
C SER A 83 17.24 -0.22 -18.77
N PHE A 84 18.46 -0.18 -18.24
CA PHE A 84 19.06 1.01 -17.63
C PHE A 84 19.26 2.10 -18.67
N THR A 85 19.77 1.74 -19.84
CA THR A 85 19.95 2.67 -20.96
C THR A 85 18.63 3.32 -21.39
N ARG A 86 17.57 2.51 -21.61
CA ARG A 86 16.24 3.02 -21.98
C ARG A 86 15.62 3.91 -20.92
N ALA A 87 15.81 3.60 -19.64
CA ALA A 87 15.36 4.47 -18.55
C ALA A 87 16.06 5.84 -18.60
N GLY A 88 17.37 5.85 -18.83
CA GLY A 88 18.17 7.07 -19.01
C GLY A 88 17.73 7.88 -20.22
N GLU A 89 17.50 7.24 -21.37
CA GLU A 89 16.99 7.89 -22.59
C GLU A 89 15.62 8.54 -22.38
N MET A 90 14.73 7.89 -21.60
CA MET A 90 13.41 8.40 -21.29
C MET A 90 13.41 9.53 -20.24
N GLY A 91 14.50 9.69 -19.48
CA GLY A 91 14.56 10.62 -18.35
C GLY A 91 13.82 10.12 -17.12
N ALA A 92 13.70 8.80 -16.97
CA ALA A 92 13.14 8.16 -15.77
C ALA A 92 14.27 7.71 -14.84
N ASN A 93 14.02 7.77 -13.54
CA ASN A 93 14.89 7.21 -12.52
C ASN A 93 14.92 5.66 -12.62
N VAL A 94 15.77 4.99 -11.84
CA VAL A 94 15.83 3.51 -11.81
C VAL A 94 15.70 3.00 -10.39
N LEU A 95 14.83 1.99 -10.21
CA LEU A 95 14.76 1.18 -9.00
C LEU A 95 15.31 -0.22 -9.31
N THR A 96 16.31 -0.66 -8.57
CA THR A 96 16.95 -1.98 -8.73
C THR A 96 17.12 -2.67 -7.37
N HIS A 97 17.72 -3.85 -7.32
CA HIS A 97 18.02 -4.61 -6.11
C HIS A 97 19.33 -5.39 -6.24
N LEU A 98 19.88 -5.91 -5.14
CA LEU A 98 21.08 -6.78 -5.18
C LEU A 98 20.76 -8.28 -5.17
N LEU A 99 19.49 -8.66 -5.27
CA LEU A 99 19.11 -10.06 -5.40
C LEU A 99 19.49 -10.58 -6.80
N GLY A 100 20.42 -11.53 -6.89
CA GLY A 100 20.88 -12.12 -8.15
C GLY A 100 21.89 -11.28 -8.95
N GLN A 101 22.46 -10.21 -8.38
CA GLN A 101 23.54 -9.42 -9.00
C GLN A 101 24.45 -8.80 -7.94
N THR A 102 25.72 -8.59 -8.27
CA THR A 102 26.67 -7.91 -7.37
C THR A 102 26.57 -6.39 -7.49
N ILE A 103 27.11 -5.68 -6.51
CA ILE A 103 27.12 -4.20 -6.55
C ILE A 103 28.00 -3.67 -7.69
N GLU A 104 29.04 -4.40 -8.08
CA GLU A 104 29.91 -4.09 -9.21
C GLU A 104 29.16 -4.21 -10.54
N GLU A 105 28.37 -5.28 -10.72
CA GLU A 105 27.51 -5.44 -11.90
C GLU A 105 26.46 -4.31 -12.00
N VAL A 106 25.93 -3.87 -10.85
CA VAL A 106 25.03 -2.70 -10.79
C VAL A 106 25.78 -1.43 -11.18
N ALA A 107 27.01 -1.23 -10.71
CA ALA A 107 27.81 -0.04 -11.05
C ALA A 107 28.03 0.11 -12.56
N GLU A 108 28.28 -0.99 -13.28
CA GLU A 108 28.38 -0.99 -14.75
C GLU A 108 27.08 -0.56 -15.43
N LYS A 109 25.94 -1.07 -14.96
CA LYS A 109 24.61 -0.70 -15.45
C LYS A 109 24.27 0.76 -15.15
N VAL A 110 24.64 1.25 -13.96
CA VAL A 110 24.47 2.66 -13.56
C VAL A 110 25.30 3.57 -14.47
N ALA A 111 26.56 3.22 -14.79
CA ALA A 111 27.38 4.00 -15.71
C ALA A 111 26.72 4.15 -17.10
N ALA A 112 26.15 3.06 -17.64
CA ALA A 112 25.41 3.09 -18.89
C ALA A 112 24.17 3.99 -18.82
N TYR A 113 23.40 3.91 -17.72
CA TYR A 113 22.28 4.80 -17.46
C TYR A 113 22.68 6.28 -17.44
N ARG A 114 23.75 6.63 -16.70
CA ARG A 114 24.21 8.03 -16.59
C ARG A 114 24.64 8.58 -17.95
N HIS A 115 25.35 7.78 -18.74
CA HIS A 115 25.74 8.15 -20.10
C HIS A 115 24.51 8.39 -20.99
N ALA A 116 23.52 7.49 -20.94
CA ALA A 116 22.28 7.61 -21.68
C ALA A 116 21.47 8.87 -21.28
N TRP A 117 21.36 9.14 -19.98
CA TRP A 117 20.71 10.32 -19.43
C TRP A 117 21.33 11.62 -19.96
N GLN A 118 22.65 11.73 -19.89
CA GLN A 118 23.38 12.91 -20.37
C GLN A 118 23.27 13.06 -21.89
N LYS A 119 23.40 11.96 -22.64
CA LYS A 119 23.28 11.96 -24.11
C LYS A 119 21.90 12.41 -24.58
N ALA A 120 20.84 12.06 -23.85
CA ALA A 120 19.48 12.49 -24.13
C ALA A 120 19.19 13.96 -23.75
N GLY A 121 20.13 14.65 -23.07
CA GLY A 121 20.02 16.07 -22.74
C GLY A 121 19.13 16.37 -21.52
N HIS A 122 18.85 15.37 -20.68
CA HIS A 122 18.05 15.56 -19.47
C HIS A 122 18.79 16.40 -18.43
N SER A 123 18.07 17.25 -17.72
CA SER A 123 18.64 18.07 -16.63
C SER A 123 18.99 17.22 -15.40
N GLY A 124 20.04 17.59 -14.68
CA GLY A 124 20.52 16.83 -13.51
C GLY A 124 21.13 15.50 -13.92
N ARG A 125 21.07 14.50 -13.04
CA ARG A 125 21.70 13.18 -13.27
C ARG A 125 20.74 11.99 -13.26
N GLY A 126 19.46 12.22 -12.96
CA GLY A 126 18.48 11.17 -12.64
C GLY A 126 18.80 10.47 -11.31
N LEU A 127 17.88 9.65 -10.78
CA LEU A 127 18.07 8.96 -9.51
C LEU A 127 18.21 7.45 -9.71
N ILE A 128 19.14 6.84 -8.98
CA ILE A 128 19.27 5.39 -8.85
C ILE A 128 18.94 4.99 -7.42
N THR A 129 17.87 4.22 -7.26
CA THR A 129 17.43 3.66 -5.97
C THR A 129 17.73 2.17 -5.95
N VAL A 130 18.39 1.69 -4.89
CA VAL A 130 18.68 0.27 -4.69
C VAL A 130 17.88 -0.25 -3.50
N MET A 131 17.02 -1.23 -3.73
CA MET A 131 16.30 -1.92 -2.67
C MET A 131 17.22 -2.95 -2.00
N LEU A 132 17.35 -2.87 -0.68
CA LEU A 132 18.09 -3.82 0.14
C LEU A 132 17.19 -4.36 1.25
N HIS A 133 17.21 -5.68 1.47
CA HIS A 133 16.65 -6.23 2.71
C HIS A 133 17.45 -5.69 3.89
N THR A 134 16.76 -5.19 4.90
CA THR A 134 17.37 -4.35 5.93
C THR A 134 16.93 -4.75 7.31
N PHE A 135 17.89 -5.00 8.20
CA PHE A 135 17.65 -5.17 9.62
C PHE A 135 18.92 -4.85 10.40
N ALA A 136 18.89 -3.78 11.20
CA ALA A 136 20.01 -3.32 11.99
C ALA A 136 19.77 -3.56 13.48
N GLY A 137 20.81 -3.86 14.25
CA GLY A 137 20.71 -4.12 15.69
C GLY A 137 22.01 -3.89 16.43
N PRO A 138 22.02 -4.04 17.76
CA PRO A 138 23.19 -3.73 18.58
C PRO A 138 24.30 -4.80 18.48
N ASN A 139 23.95 -6.01 18.02
CA ASN A 139 24.84 -7.15 17.98
C ASN A 139 24.66 -7.93 16.66
N GLU A 140 25.76 -8.20 15.97
CA GLU A 140 25.74 -8.84 14.65
C GLU A 140 25.21 -10.28 14.69
N GLN A 141 25.61 -11.08 15.69
CA GLN A 141 25.13 -12.46 15.84
C GLN A 141 23.62 -12.49 16.11
N GLN A 142 23.14 -11.62 16.99
CA GLN A 142 21.71 -11.51 17.27
C GLN A 142 20.92 -11.11 16.02
N VAL A 143 21.44 -10.17 15.24
CA VAL A 143 20.84 -9.78 13.97
C VAL A 143 20.80 -10.97 13.02
N GLU A 144 21.92 -11.68 12.83
CA GLU A 144 21.99 -12.86 11.96
C GLU A 144 20.95 -13.91 12.35
N ASP A 145 20.84 -14.23 13.65
CA ASP A 145 19.89 -15.22 14.15
C ASP A 145 18.43 -14.81 13.91
N LEU A 146 18.10 -13.52 14.09
CA LEU A 146 16.75 -13.00 13.88
C LEU A 146 16.34 -12.98 12.40
N VAL A 147 17.27 -12.70 11.48
CA VAL A 147 16.95 -12.58 10.05
C VAL A 147 17.03 -13.92 9.31
N ARG A 148 17.74 -14.93 9.84
CA ARG A 148 18.09 -16.18 9.15
C ARG A 148 16.87 -16.89 8.56
N GLU A 149 15.95 -17.32 9.42
CA GLU A 149 14.79 -18.10 8.99
C GLU A 149 13.80 -17.28 8.14
N PRO A 150 13.43 -16.03 8.50
CA PRO A 150 12.62 -15.18 7.63
C PRO A 150 13.22 -15.01 6.23
N MET A 151 14.53 -14.76 6.14
CA MET A 151 15.20 -14.58 4.87
C MET A 151 15.27 -15.88 4.06
N LYS A 152 15.54 -17.02 4.69
CA LYS A 152 15.50 -18.33 4.01
C LYS A 152 14.12 -18.64 3.44
N ASN A 153 13.06 -18.36 4.18
CA ASN A 153 11.68 -18.50 3.72
C ASN A 153 11.38 -17.57 2.54
N TYR A 154 11.84 -16.32 2.61
CA TYR A 154 11.72 -15.38 1.49
C TYR A 154 12.45 -15.91 0.24
N LEU A 155 13.72 -16.32 0.36
CA LEU A 155 14.52 -16.86 -0.75
C LEU A 155 13.89 -18.13 -1.35
N LYS A 156 13.31 -18.98 -0.51
CA LYS A 156 12.57 -20.18 -0.94
C LYS A 156 11.35 -19.82 -1.78
N SER A 157 10.57 -18.82 -1.38
CA SER A 157 9.43 -18.32 -2.17
C SER A 157 9.88 -17.66 -3.48
N ALA A 158 11.10 -17.11 -3.49
CA ALA A 158 11.75 -16.47 -4.61
C ALA A 158 12.66 -17.43 -5.40
N MET A 159 12.27 -18.71 -5.54
CA MET A 159 13.14 -19.77 -6.06
C MET A 159 13.72 -19.50 -7.46
N PHE A 160 13.02 -18.73 -8.32
CA PHE A 160 13.56 -18.27 -9.61
C PHE A 160 14.79 -17.35 -9.46
N LEU A 161 14.84 -16.53 -8.42
CA LEU A 161 15.97 -15.66 -8.11
C LEU A 161 17.18 -16.47 -7.61
N VAL A 162 16.93 -17.55 -6.88
CA VAL A 162 17.96 -18.51 -6.43
C VAL A 162 18.59 -19.27 -7.61
N LYS A 163 17.79 -19.65 -8.63
CA LYS A 163 18.30 -20.29 -9.86
C LYS A 163 19.41 -19.48 -10.55
N SER A 164 19.33 -18.14 -10.51
CA SER A 164 20.33 -17.25 -11.11
C SER A 164 21.66 -17.24 -10.34
N ALA A 165 21.62 -17.37 -9.01
CA ALA A 165 22.79 -17.45 -8.15
C ALA A 165 23.45 -18.84 -8.18
N ALA A 166 22.66 -19.90 -8.41
CA ALA A 166 23.13 -21.30 -8.48
C ALA A 166 24.27 -21.51 -9.50
N TRP A 167 24.26 -20.76 -10.62
CA TRP A 167 25.30 -20.81 -11.66
C TRP A 167 26.69 -20.36 -11.20
N GLN A 168 26.80 -19.63 -10.10
CA GLN A 168 28.08 -19.14 -9.58
C GLN A 168 28.77 -20.15 -8.64
N PHE A 169 28.19 -21.34 -8.41
CA PHE A 169 28.74 -22.35 -7.51
C PHE A 169 29.36 -23.55 -8.25
N PRO A 170 30.69 -23.76 -8.12
CA PRO A 170 31.37 -24.91 -8.73
C PRO A 170 30.81 -26.28 -8.32
N ALA A 171 30.36 -26.42 -7.07
CA ALA A 171 29.80 -27.68 -6.54
C ALA A 171 28.44 -28.05 -7.17
N PHE A 172 27.57 -27.06 -7.43
CA PHE A 172 26.28 -27.29 -8.08
C PHE A 172 26.40 -27.53 -9.57
N LYS A 173 27.34 -26.84 -10.22
CA LYS A 173 27.71 -27.14 -11.60
C LYS A 173 28.19 -28.59 -11.72
N GLN A 174 29.03 -29.05 -10.79
CA GLN A 174 29.44 -30.46 -10.72
C GLN A 174 28.27 -31.42 -10.44
N LEU A 175 27.41 -31.14 -9.46
CA LEU A 175 26.26 -32.00 -9.13
C LEU A 175 25.23 -32.10 -10.27
N SER A 176 24.95 -30.99 -10.96
CA SER A 176 24.06 -30.96 -12.14
C SER A 176 24.68 -31.70 -13.33
N GLU A 177 26.00 -31.53 -13.55
CA GLU A 177 26.75 -32.23 -14.60
C GLU A 177 26.89 -33.74 -14.30
N GLU A 178 27.09 -34.14 -13.05
CA GLU A 178 27.18 -35.53 -12.59
C GLU A 178 25.83 -36.27 -12.68
N GLN A 179 24.72 -35.58 -12.43
CA GLN A 179 23.38 -36.16 -12.56
C GLN A 179 22.79 -36.08 -13.98
N GLY A 180 23.45 -35.37 -14.90
CA GLY A 180 23.01 -35.23 -16.30
C GLY A 180 21.64 -34.56 -16.48
N LYS A 181 21.19 -33.78 -15.49
CA LYS A 181 19.88 -33.13 -15.45
C LYS A 181 19.98 -31.66 -15.86
N THR A 182 18.92 -31.14 -16.47
CA THR A 182 18.76 -29.69 -16.63
C THR A 182 18.53 -29.04 -15.25
N LEU A 183 18.80 -27.74 -15.10
CA LEU A 183 18.60 -27.05 -13.82
C LEU A 183 17.15 -27.13 -13.33
N ASP A 184 16.18 -27.06 -14.24
CA ASP A 184 14.77 -27.18 -13.87
C ASP A 184 14.47 -28.57 -13.32
N ASP A 185 14.98 -29.63 -13.96
CA ASP A 185 14.86 -31.01 -13.47
C ASP A 185 15.60 -31.22 -12.13
N PHE A 186 16.73 -30.54 -11.92
CA PHE A 186 17.49 -30.61 -10.67
C PHE A 186 16.69 -30.00 -9.52
N PHE A 187 16.12 -28.81 -9.68
CA PHE A 187 15.31 -28.16 -8.66
C PHE A 187 13.98 -28.87 -8.39
N GLU A 188 13.43 -29.61 -9.37
CA GLU A 188 12.24 -30.45 -9.17
C GLU A 188 12.53 -31.76 -8.41
N THR A 189 13.79 -32.19 -8.36
CA THR A 189 14.18 -33.50 -7.80
C THR A 189 15.17 -33.44 -6.63
N ILE A 190 15.53 -32.23 -6.19
CA ILE A 190 16.40 -31.98 -5.04
C ILE A 190 15.73 -32.43 -3.72
N SER A 191 16.51 -32.98 -2.80
CA SER A 191 16.00 -33.38 -1.49
C SER A 191 15.71 -32.16 -0.61
N GLU A 192 14.86 -32.31 0.42
CA GLU A 192 14.61 -31.24 1.39
C GLU A 192 15.89 -30.80 2.10
N GLN A 193 16.78 -31.75 2.43
CA GLN A 193 18.06 -31.45 3.07
C GLN A 193 18.99 -30.64 2.16
N ASP A 194 19.14 -31.03 0.89
CA ASP A 194 19.99 -30.32 -0.07
C ASP A 194 19.43 -28.90 -0.37
N MET A 195 18.10 -28.74 -0.35
CA MET A 195 17.45 -27.45 -0.49
C MET A 195 17.72 -26.55 0.72
N ASP A 196 17.63 -27.08 1.94
CA ASP A 196 17.91 -26.32 3.16
C ASP A 196 19.38 -25.89 3.23
N ASP A 197 20.33 -26.77 2.84
CA ASP A 197 21.76 -26.43 2.76
C ASP A 197 22.03 -25.35 1.70
N LEU A 198 21.33 -25.40 0.55
CA LEU A 198 21.40 -24.37 -0.50
C LEU A 198 20.87 -23.03 0.00
N LEU A 199 19.74 -23.02 0.72
CA LEU A 199 19.15 -21.82 1.28
C LEU A 199 20.03 -21.23 2.37
N GLU A 200 20.63 -22.06 3.22
CA GLU A 200 21.58 -21.62 4.24
C GLU A 200 22.80 -20.96 3.62
N PHE A 201 23.39 -21.58 2.60
CA PHE A 201 24.50 -21.00 1.86
C PHE A 201 24.10 -19.66 1.23
N SER A 202 22.94 -19.62 0.56
CA SER A 202 22.43 -18.42 -0.10
C SER A 202 22.18 -17.30 0.90
N PHE A 203 21.64 -17.64 2.06
CA PHE A 203 21.45 -16.72 3.17
C PHE A 203 22.77 -16.12 3.64
N GLN A 204 23.79 -16.93 3.97
CA GLN A 204 25.07 -16.43 4.48
C GLN A 204 25.77 -15.49 3.50
N ARG A 205 25.75 -15.82 2.21
CA ARG A 205 26.26 -14.94 1.16
C ARG A 205 25.44 -13.65 1.10
N TYR A 206 24.12 -13.75 1.07
CA TYR A 206 23.25 -12.60 1.00
C TYR A 206 23.42 -11.66 2.21
N PHE A 207 23.51 -12.24 3.41
CA PHE A 207 23.73 -11.53 4.67
C PHE A 207 25.00 -10.69 4.63
N SER A 208 26.09 -11.26 4.11
CA SER A 208 27.41 -10.62 4.08
C SER A 208 27.63 -9.67 2.89
N THR A 209 26.98 -9.89 1.74
CA THR A 209 27.32 -9.15 0.51
C THR A 209 26.21 -8.32 -0.12
N SER A 210 24.95 -8.56 0.23
CA SER A 210 23.82 -8.05 -0.57
C SER A 210 22.67 -7.46 0.25
N GLY A 211 22.61 -7.75 1.55
CA GLY A 211 21.68 -7.12 2.48
C GLY A 211 22.31 -5.96 3.28
N LEU A 212 21.45 -5.19 3.93
CA LEU A 212 21.82 -4.17 4.91
C LEU A 212 21.54 -4.73 6.31
N PHE A 213 22.39 -5.66 6.74
CA PHE A 213 22.25 -6.37 8.01
C PHE A 213 23.45 -6.15 8.93
N GLY A 214 23.22 -6.20 10.23
CA GLY A 214 24.25 -6.19 11.27
C GLY A 214 24.17 -4.96 12.17
N THR A 215 25.31 -4.53 12.70
CA THR A 215 25.38 -3.31 13.51
C THR A 215 25.28 -2.06 12.63
N PRO A 216 24.95 -0.88 13.20
CA PRO A 216 24.93 0.36 12.44
C PRO A 216 26.23 0.63 11.66
N GLU A 217 27.39 0.38 12.28
CA GLU A 217 28.71 0.53 11.66
C GLU A 217 28.99 -0.54 10.60
N GLY A 218 28.47 -1.76 10.79
CA GLY A 218 28.54 -2.83 9.79
C GLY A 218 27.75 -2.46 8.54
N CYS A 219 26.50 -2.03 8.74
CA CYS A 219 25.59 -1.58 7.69
C CYS A 219 26.17 -0.37 6.92
N GLN A 220 26.82 0.57 7.62
CA GLN A 220 27.45 1.74 6.99
C GLN A 220 28.42 1.35 5.86
N LYS A 221 29.19 0.27 6.00
CA LYS A 221 30.11 -0.21 4.96
C LYS A 221 29.36 -0.60 3.68
N MET A 222 28.16 -1.17 3.80
CA MET A 222 27.32 -1.48 2.64
C MET A 222 26.78 -0.19 2.00
N VAL A 223 26.36 0.79 2.81
CA VAL A 223 25.94 2.11 2.31
C VAL A 223 27.07 2.78 1.53
N GLU A 224 28.31 2.70 2.00
CA GLU A 224 29.49 3.20 1.29
C GLU A 224 29.70 2.50 -0.05
N LYS A 225 29.56 1.16 -0.12
CA LYS A 225 29.64 0.42 -1.39
C LYS A 225 28.56 0.85 -2.39
N VAL A 226 27.31 0.98 -1.93
CA VAL A 226 26.19 1.44 -2.76
C VAL A 226 26.43 2.86 -3.26
N TYR A 227 26.94 3.73 -2.39
CA TYR A 227 27.33 5.08 -2.78
C TYR A 227 28.46 5.05 -3.82
N GLN A 228 29.51 4.25 -3.63
CA GLN A 228 30.63 4.13 -4.59
C GLN A 228 30.18 3.59 -5.96
N ALA A 229 29.15 2.75 -6.00
CA ALA A 229 28.49 2.29 -7.23
C ALA A 229 27.59 3.34 -7.90
N ASP A 230 27.73 4.61 -7.51
CA ASP A 230 27.01 5.75 -8.05
C ASP A 230 25.48 5.68 -7.88
N CYS A 231 25.01 4.95 -6.86
CA CYS A 231 23.60 4.92 -6.47
C CYS A 231 23.27 6.08 -5.51
N ASP A 232 22.03 6.56 -5.54
CA ASP A 232 21.61 7.80 -4.85
C ASP A 232 20.73 7.54 -3.62
N GLU A 233 19.99 6.44 -3.60
CA GLU A 233 19.02 6.11 -2.55
C GLU A 233 19.04 4.61 -2.24
N ILE A 234 18.85 4.26 -0.96
CA ILE A 234 18.62 2.89 -0.53
C ILE A 234 17.17 2.77 -0.05
N ALA A 235 16.38 1.95 -0.73
CA ALA A 235 15.05 1.57 -0.28
C ALA A 235 15.17 0.38 0.68
N CYS A 236 14.98 0.64 1.97
CA CYS A 236 15.13 -0.37 3.01
C CYS A 236 13.86 -1.25 3.08
N LEU A 237 13.95 -2.50 2.63
CA LEU A 237 12.88 -3.50 2.77
C LEU A 237 13.01 -4.16 4.14
N ILE A 238 12.09 -3.86 5.06
CA ILE A 238 12.17 -4.23 6.48
C ILE A 238 11.16 -5.32 6.88
N ASP A 239 10.18 -5.59 6.03
CA ASP A 239 9.00 -6.41 6.28
C ASP A 239 9.05 -7.76 5.52
N PHE A 240 10.23 -8.36 5.43
CA PHE A 240 10.46 -9.62 4.70
C PHE A 240 10.21 -10.89 5.54
N GLY A 241 9.43 -10.79 6.62
CA GLY A 241 8.97 -11.93 7.44
C GLY A 241 9.44 -11.95 8.89
N ILE A 242 10.11 -10.90 9.37
CA ILE A 242 10.41 -10.71 10.80
C ILE A 242 9.13 -10.26 11.51
N ASP A 243 8.96 -10.64 12.78
CA ASP A 243 7.85 -10.18 13.60
C ASP A 243 7.78 -8.64 13.65
N THR A 244 6.56 -8.10 13.55
CA THR A 244 6.35 -6.66 13.40
C THR A 244 6.84 -5.87 14.62
N GLU A 245 6.66 -6.39 15.84
CA GLU A 245 7.11 -5.69 17.05
C GLU A 245 8.64 -5.62 17.09
N ILE A 246 9.31 -6.71 16.70
CA ILE A 246 10.78 -6.75 16.60
C ILE A 246 11.28 -5.73 15.55
N VAL A 247 10.62 -5.64 14.39
CA VAL A 247 10.98 -4.65 13.37
C VAL A 247 10.86 -3.23 13.91
N LEU A 248 9.76 -2.91 14.61
CA LEU A 248 9.51 -1.59 15.19
C LEU A 248 10.55 -1.23 16.27
N GLU A 249 10.88 -2.17 17.15
CA GLU A 249 11.93 -2.00 18.18
C GLU A 249 13.30 -1.71 17.57
N HIS A 250 13.57 -2.19 16.36
CA HIS A 250 14.86 -2.06 15.69
C HIS A 250 14.99 -0.85 14.75
N LEU A 251 13.91 -0.11 14.47
CA LEU A 251 13.94 1.11 13.65
C LEU A 251 14.95 2.19 14.13
N PRO A 252 15.17 2.40 15.45
CA PRO A 252 16.20 3.34 15.91
C PRO A 252 17.61 3.00 15.42
N TYR A 253 17.96 1.72 15.28
CA TYR A 253 19.28 1.31 14.75
C TYR A 253 19.39 1.61 13.26
N LEU A 254 18.31 1.44 12.49
CA LEU A 254 18.28 1.87 11.08
C LEU A 254 18.44 3.39 10.95
N ASN A 255 17.85 4.17 11.86
CA ASN A 255 18.08 5.61 11.89
C ASN A 255 19.55 5.96 12.22
N GLN A 256 20.22 5.20 13.09
CA GLN A 256 21.65 5.38 13.34
C GLN A 256 22.49 5.10 12.07
N VAL A 257 22.16 4.08 11.28
CA VAL A 257 22.79 3.85 9.97
C VAL A 257 22.66 5.08 9.07
N ARG A 258 21.45 5.65 8.99
CA ARG A 258 21.18 6.87 8.21
C ARG A 258 22.04 8.04 8.69
N GLU A 259 22.12 8.26 10.00
CA GLU A 259 22.91 9.36 10.59
C GLU A 259 24.41 9.19 10.35
N LEU A 260 24.94 7.98 10.54
CA LEU A 260 26.33 7.64 10.25
C LEU A 260 26.68 7.89 8.78
N ALA A 261 25.84 7.41 7.86
CA ALA A 261 26.03 7.61 6.43
C ALA A 261 25.99 9.09 6.04
N GLN A 262 25.06 9.88 6.58
CA GLN A 262 24.96 11.31 6.30
C GLN A 262 26.13 12.11 6.87
N ALA A 263 26.74 11.64 7.96
CA ALA A 263 27.91 12.27 8.55
C ALA A 263 29.21 11.99 7.77
N THR A 264 29.33 10.81 7.14
CA THR A 264 30.57 10.41 6.46
C THR A 264 30.55 10.60 4.94
N LEU A 265 29.38 10.45 4.30
CA LEU A 265 29.28 10.51 2.85
C LEU A 265 29.02 11.95 2.37
N PRO A 266 29.75 12.40 1.34
CA PRO A 266 29.50 13.73 0.78
C PRO A 266 28.12 13.78 0.14
N THR A 267 27.44 14.91 0.34
CA THR A 267 26.18 15.17 -0.35
C THR A 267 26.45 15.34 -1.84
N ARG A 268 25.78 14.54 -2.67
CA ARG A 268 25.77 14.78 -4.11
C ARG A 268 24.95 16.03 -4.39
N PRO A 269 25.32 16.86 -5.38
CA PRO A 269 24.47 17.95 -5.84
C PRO A 269 23.12 17.34 -6.24
N ALA A 270 22.12 17.48 -5.38
CA ALA A 270 20.79 16.97 -5.63
C ALA A 270 20.35 17.50 -7.00
N ALA A 271 19.71 16.73 -7.88
CA ALA A 271 18.39 16.15 -7.64
C ALA A 271 17.39 17.13 -6.98
N GLN A 272 17.68 18.44 -7.02
CA GLN A 272 16.98 19.54 -6.35
C GLN A 272 15.62 19.85 -6.96
N GLN A 273 15.21 19.11 -8.00
CA GLN A 273 13.91 19.27 -8.62
C GLN A 273 12.93 18.12 -8.37
N ASN A 274 13.36 16.94 -7.89
CA ASN A 274 12.46 15.77 -7.80
C ASN A 274 12.67 14.81 -6.62
N THR A 275 13.52 15.13 -5.63
CA THR A 275 13.61 14.31 -4.41
C THR A 275 12.44 14.61 -3.47
N LEU A 276 11.51 13.65 -3.38
CA LEU A 276 10.42 13.61 -2.40
C LEU A 276 10.92 13.81 -0.96
N ALA A 277 12.18 13.44 -0.69
CA ALA A 277 12.82 13.49 0.61
C ALA A 277 13.10 14.91 1.14
N HIS A 278 13.18 15.95 0.29
CA HIS A 278 13.45 17.32 0.80
C HIS A 278 12.21 18.07 1.30
N ALA A 279 11.01 17.51 1.16
CA ALA A 279 9.79 18.10 1.73
C ALA A 279 9.59 17.78 3.22
N ALA A 280 10.37 16.86 3.81
CA ALA A 280 10.14 16.41 5.18
C ALA A 280 10.84 17.26 6.28
N VAL A 281 11.75 18.18 5.95
CA VAL A 281 12.43 19.01 6.98
C VAL A 281 12.71 20.42 6.46
N LYS A 282 11.66 21.20 6.18
CA LYS A 282 11.68 22.67 6.32
C LYS A 282 10.26 23.14 6.62
N HIS A 283 9.90 23.19 7.90
CA HIS A 283 8.85 24.08 8.38
C HIS A 283 9.30 25.53 8.10
N GLY A 284 8.93 26.04 6.94
CA GLY A 284 9.05 27.43 6.52
C GLY A 284 7.69 27.89 6.04
N ALA A 285 6.96 28.56 6.93
CA ALA A 285 5.57 28.96 6.77
C ALA A 285 5.37 29.96 5.63
N GLY A 286 4.48 29.60 4.70
CA GLY A 286 3.34 30.45 4.40
C GLY A 286 2.10 29.72 4.93
N GLN A 287 1.24 30.39 5.69
CA GLN A 287 0.01 29.83 6.30
C GLN A 287 -0.99 29.25 5.26
N GLU A 288 -0.71 29.43 3.96
CA GLU A 288 -1.55 28.95 2.86
C GLU A 288 -1.27 27.50 2.41
N SER A 289 -0.15 26.87 2.79
CA SER A 289 0.28 25.57 2.22
C SER A 289 0.01 24.32 3.07
N ASP A 290 -0.47 24.45 4.31
CA ASP A 290 -0.87 23.31 5.14
C ASP A 290 -2.30 22.85 4.77
N TYR A 291 -2.44 21.61 4.28
CA TYR A 291 -3.75 20.98 4.09
C TYR A 291 -3.90 19.65 4.84
N SER A 292 -3.23 19.51 5.99
CA SER A 292 -3.60 18.51 6.98
C SER A 292 -5.07 18.67 7.40
N LEU A 293 -5.72 17.59 7.85
CA LEU A 293 -7.10 17.66 8.33
C LEU A 293 -7.26 18.69 9.48
N PRO A 294 -6.38 18.75 10.50
CA PRO A 294 -6.43 19.80 11.52
C PRO A 294 -6.42 21.22 10.93
N ALA A 295 -5.47 21.50 10.03
CA ALA A 295 -5.36 22.81 9.40
C ALA A 295 -6.56 23.15 8.52
N LEU A 296 -7.13 22.17 7.81
CA LEU A 296 -8.33 22.36 6.99
C LEU A 296 -9.57 22.61 7.84
N LEU A 297 -9.79 21.81 8.91
CA LEU A 297 -10.88 22.01 9.85
C LEU A 297 -10.82 23.42 10.47
N ALA A 298 -9.62 23.89 10.84
CA ALA A 298 -9.43 25.20 11.42
C ALA A 298 -9.61 26.36 10.41
N ARG A 299 -9.14 26.23 9.17
CA ARG A 299 -9.08 27.32 8.18
C ARG A 299 -10.33 27.45 7.30
N ARG A 300 -11.07 26.35 7.08
CA ARG A 300 -12.14 26.29 6.08
C ARG A 300 -13.55 26.32 6.68
N ASP A 301 -13.68 26.57 7.99
CA ASP A 301 -14.97 26.57 8.70
C ASP A 301 -15.83 25.34 8.31
N VAL A 302 -15.20 24.16 8.35
CA VAL A 302 -15.87 22.91 8.00
C VAL A 302 -17.06 22.73 8.92
N THR A 303 -18.23 22.48 8.35
CA THR A 303 -19.47 22.31 9.12
C THR A 303 -19.90 20.85 9.23
N HIS A 304 -19.53 20.02 8.24
CA HIS A 304 -19.89 18.61 8.15
C HIS A 304 -18.62 17.80 7.89
N PHE A 305 -18.39 16.77 8.70
CA PHE A 305 -17.24 15.89 8.57
C PHE A 305 -17.65 14.43 8.77
N GLN A 306 -17.19 13.57 7.87
CA GLN A 306 -17.41 12.13 7.95
C GLN A 306 -16.08 11.39 8.06
N CYS A 307 -15.99 10.44 8.99
CA CYS A 307 -14.81 9.58 9.12
C CYS A 307 -15.16 8.24 9.79
N THR A 308 -14.17 7.34 9.88
CA THR A 308 -14.29 6.11 10.68
C THR A 308 -13.98 6.38 12.16
N PRO A 309 -14.42 5.51 13.09
CA PRO A 309 -14.01 5.58 14.51
C PRO A 309 -12.49 5.64 14.70
N SER A 310 -11.72 4.88 13.92
CA SER A 310 -10.24 4.91 13.99
C SER A 310 -9.67 6.29 13.67
N MET A 311 -10.16 6.95 12.61
CA MET A 311 -9.74 8.32 12.26
C MET A 311 -10.21 9.33 13.31
N ALA A 312 -11.42 9.17 13.83
CA ALA A 312 -11.93 10.06 14.87
C ALA A 312 -11.10 9.98 16.16
N THR A 313 -10.63 8.78 16.53
CA THR A 313 -9.68 8.59 17.64
C THR A 313 -8.40 9.39 17.44
N MET A 314 -7.79 9.30 16.25
CA MET A 314 -6.57 10.04 15.94
C MET A 314 -6.78 11.55 16.01
N LEU A 315 -7.90 12.05 15.48
CA LEU A 315 -8.19 13.49 15.48
C LEU A 315 -8.58 14.00 16.87
N ALA A 316 -9.27 13.20 17.69
CA ALA A 316 -9.57 13.58 19.07
C ALA A 316 -8.30 13.68 19.91
N ALA A 317 -7.33 12.78 19.69
CA ALA A 317 -6.04 12.79 20.38
C ALA A 317 -5.08 13.91 19.91
N ASP A 318 -5.30 14.50 18.72
CA ASP A 318 -4.48 15.58 18.18
C ASP A 318 -4.99 16.95 18.65
N GLU A 319 -4.26 17.58 19.56
CA GLU A 319 -4.54 18.94 20.07
C GLU A 319 -4.72 19.99 18.96
N ALA A 320 -4.06 19.85 17.81
CA ALA A 320 -4.22 20.77 16.70
C ALA A 320 -5.58 20.62 15.99
N ALA A 321 -6.19 19.42 16.04
CA ALA A 321 -7.45 19.12 15.39
C ALA A 321 -8.67 19.50 16.25
N ARG A 322 -8.54 19.40 17.58
CA ARG A 322 -9.63 19.62 18.55
C ARG A 322 -10.40 20.93 18.34
N PRO A 323 -9.76 22.10 18.11
CA PRO A 323 -10.48 23.35 17.87
C PRO A 323 -11.33 23.34 16.58
N GLY A 324 -10.89 22.57 15.58
CA GLY A 324 -11.62 22.40 14.32
C GLY A 324 -12.79 21.44 14.47
N LEU A 325 -12.60 20.33 15.19
CA LEU A 325 -13.67 19.39 15.53
C LEU A 325 -14.76 20.06 16.36
N ALA A 326 -14.39 20.90 17.32
CA ALA A 326 -15.33 21.60 18.19
C ALA A 326 -16.31 22.49 17.42
N LYS A 327 -15.92 23.01 16.24
CA LYS A 327 -16.77 23.88 15.41
C LYS A 327 -17.70 23.12 14.45
N LEU A 328 -17.61 21.80 14.38
CA LEU A 328 -18.44 21.01 13.48
C LEU A 328 -19.91 21.12 13.89
N LYS A 329 -20.80 21.32 12.90
CA LYS A 329 -22.26 21.28 13.10
C LYS A 329 -22.80 19.85 13.03
N GLN A 330 -22.11 19.00 12.27
CA GLN A 330 -22.44 17.59 12.11
C GLN A 330 -21.16 16.78 11.93
N MET A 331 -20.96 15.78 12.78
CA MET A 331 -19.95 14.75 12.62
C MET A 331 -20.66 13.40 12.39
N MET A 332 -20.26 12.70 11.33
CA MET A 332 -20.80 11.39 10.96
C MET A 332 -19.70 10.35 11.10
N VAL A 333 -19.89 9.39 12.00
CA VAL A 333 -18.89 8.35 12.29
C VAL A 333 -19.47 7.00 11.92
N GLY A 334 -18.74 6.18 11.16
CA GLY A 334 -19.24 4.86 10.76
C GLY A 334 -18.22 4.00 10.03
N GLY A 335 -18.62 2.77 9.70
CA GLY A 335 -17.79 1.78 9.00
C GLY A 335 -16.99 0.84 9.90
N GLU A 336 -17.01 1.07 11.22
CA GLU A 336 -16.44 0.18 12.24
C GLU A 336 -17.35 0.23 13.49
N ALA A 337 -17.18 -0.70 14.43
CA ALA A 337 -17.83 -0.61 15.73
C ALA A 337 -17.38 0.69 16.45
N PHE A 338 -18.33 1.51 16.90
CA PHE A 338 -18.03 2.81 17.51
C PHE A 338 -17.81 2.66 19.02
N PRO A 339 -16.57 2.87 19.55
CA PRO A 339 -16.30 2.68 20.97
C PRO A 339 -17.07 3.69 21.85
N PRO A 340 -17.74 3.25 22.93
CA PRO A 340 -18.52 4.14 23.80
C PRO A 340 -17.70 5.30 24.40
N ALA A 341 -16.44 5.04 24.76
CA ALA A 341 -15.56 6.06 25.34
C ALA A 341 -15.26 7.19 24.32
N LEU A 342 -14.94 6.82 23.08
CA LEU A 342 -14.73 7.78 22.00
C LEU A 342 -16.02 8.53 21.67
N ALA A 343 -17.16 7.84 21.65
CA ALA A 343 -18.45 8.45 21.38
C ALA A 343 -18.81 9.50 22.45
N ALA A 344 -18.55 9.22 23.73
CA ALA A 344 -18.71 10.18 24.81
C ALA A 344 -17.77 11.39 24.67
N GLU A 345 -16.48 11.16 24.39
CA GLU A 345 -15.52 12.25 24.17
C GLU A 345 -15.93 13.15 22.99
N LEU A 346 -16.33 12.56 21.86
CA LEU A 346 -16.75 13.33 20.69
C LEU A 346 -18.05 14.10 20.93
N ALA A 347 -18.99 13.53 21.68
CA ALA A 347 -20.23 14.21 22.07
C ALA A 347 -19.98 15.42 22.99
N GLU A 348 -18.90 15.41 23.76
CA GLU A 348 -18.46 16.57 24.55
C GLU A 348 -17.61 17.56 23.74
N LEU A 349 -16.77 17.06 22.83
CA LEU A 349 -15.83 17.86 22.05
C LEU A 349 -16.53 18.67 20.96
N VAL A 350 -17.49 18.08 20.24
CA VAL A 350 -18.16 18.68 19.08
C VAL A 350 -19.36 19.53 19.51
N GLU A 351 -19.41 20.81 19.10
CA GLU A 351 -20.55 21.71 19.42
C GLU A 351 -21.86 21.25 18.76
N GLY A 352 -21.77 20.70 17.56
CA GLY A 352 -22.90 20.17 16.81
C GLY A 352 -23.28 18.73 17.17
N ARG A 353 -23.94 18.04 16.24
CA ARG A 353 -24.39 16.66 16.43
C ARG A 353 -23.31 15.67 16.00
N VAL A 354 -23.14 14.61 16.79
CA VAL A 354 -22.36 13.43 16.40
C VAL A 354 -23.33 12.30 16.15
N SER A 355 -23.29 11.69 14.98
CA SER A 355 -24.18 10.57 14.63
C SER A 355 -23.35 9.35 14.23
N ASN A 356 -23.76 8.19 14.74
CA ASN A 356 -23.28 6.90 14.30
C ASN A 356 -24.01 6.51 13.01
N MET A 357 -23.28 6.02 12.01
CA MET A 357 -23.78 5.64 10.70
C MET A 357 -23.43 4.17 10.43
N TYR A 358 -24.42 3.41 9.98
CA TYR A 358 -24.23 2.01 9.61
C TYR A 358 -24.85 1.73 8.25
N GLY A 359 -24.15 0.97 7.43
CA GLY A 359 -24.63 0.52 6.14
C GLY A 359 -23.54 -0.22 5.35
N PRO A 360 -23.86 -1.37 4.76
CA PRO A 360 -22.95 -2.03 3.83
C PRO A 360 -22.94 -1.33 2.45
N THR A 361 -21.97 -1.71 1.61
CA THR A 361 -21.86 -1.19 0.24
C THR A 361 -23.08 -1.58 -0.61
N GLU A 362 -23.62 -2.76 -0.33
CA GLU A 362 -24.78 -3.39 -0.99
C GLU A 362 -26.11 -2.67 -0.72
N THR A 363 -26.13 -1.67 0.16
CA THR A 363 -27.33 -0.88 0.48
C THR A 363 -27.11 0.62 0.34
N THR A 364 -26.14 1.02 -0.50
CA THR A 364 -25.80 2.41 -0.84
C THR A 364 -25.24 3.24 0.32
N ILE A 365 -24.12 2.77 0.88
CA ILE A 365 -23.28 3.46 1.87
C ILE A 365 -23.89 3.44 3.28
N TRP A 366 -25.06 4.02 3.50
CA TRP A 366 -25.68 4.12 4.82
C TRP A 366 -27.14 3.65 4.79
N SER A 367 -27.54 2.93 5.83
CA SER A 367 -28.86 2.34 5.99
C SER A 367 -29.54 2.68 7.31
N SER A 368 -28.76 2.97 8.35
CA SER A 368 -29.26 3.55 9.60
C SER A 368 -28.36 4.67 10.10
N SER A 369 -28.96 5.55 10.89
CA SER A 369 -28.25 6.58 11.63
C SER A 369 -28.89 6.82 12.99
N GLY A 370 -28.05 7.07 13.99
CA GLY A 370 -28.46 7.42 15.34
C GLY A 370 -27.55 8.48 15.95
N ASP A 371 -28.15 9.47 16.61
CA ASP A 371 -27.38 10.49 17.34
C ASP A 371 -26.69 9.85 18.56
N VAL A 372 -25.41 10.16 18.71
CA VAL A 372 -24.63 9.75 19.88
C VAL A 372 -25.10 10.55 21.08
N GLN A 373 -25.52 9.83 22.12
CA GLN A 373 -25.89 10.42 23.40
C GLN A 373 -24.87 10.04 24.46
N ALA A 374 -24.39 11.01 25.23
CA ALA A 374 -23.58 10.77 26.43
C ALA A 374 -24.46 10.23 27.56
N ASN A 375 -24.93 8.98 27.42
CA ASN A 375 -25.88 8.35 28.34
C ASN A 375 -25.28 7.19 29.15
N GLY A 376 -23.94 7.04 29.13
CA GLY A 376 -23.22 6.04 29.92
C GLY A 376 -23.48 4.57 29.55
N ARG A 377 -24.11 4.31 28.39
CA ARG A 377 -24.38 2.95 27.91
C ARG A 377 -23.10 2.27 27.42
N THR A 378 -23.08 0.94 27.49
CA THR A 378 -21.95 0.10 27.10
C THR A 378 -21.83 -0.14 25.58
N SER A 379 -22.79 0.34 24.78
CA SER A 379 -22.77 0.26 23.32
C SER A 379 -23.44 1.47 22.66
N VAL A 380 -22.84 1.92 21.56
CA VAL A 380 -23.37 3.01 20.73
C VAL A 380 -24.37 2.42 19.74
N SER A 381 -25.59 2.93 19.74
CA SER A 381 -26.64 2.49 18.81
C SER A 381 -26.27 2.84 17.38
N ILE A 382 -26.65 1.99 16.42
CA ILE A 382 -26.57 2.31 14.98
C ILE A 382 -27.84 3.05 14.49
N GLY A 383 -28.79 3.28 15.40
CA GLY A 383 -29.91 4.18 15.27
C GLY A 383 -31.14 3.56 14.65
N THR A 384 -31.77 4.30 13.73
CA THR A 384 -32.99 3.87 13.03
C THR A 384 -32.77 3.89 11.52
N ALA A 385 -33.58 3.12 10.79
CA ALA A 385 -33.51 3.05 9.34
C ALA A 385 -33.64 4.44 8.69
N LEU A 386 -32.84 4.68 7.65
CA LEU A 386 -32.97 5.88 6.82
C LEU A 386 -34.26 5.84 6.00
N ALA A 387 -34.68 6.99 5.50
CA ALA A 387 -35.85 7.10 4.64
C ALA A 387 -35.77 6.13 3.44
N ASN A 388 -36.90 5.52 3.10
CA ASN A 388 -37.06 4.53 2.02
C ASN A 388 -36.24 3.24 2.21
N GLN A 389 -35.70 3.01 3.40
CA GLN A 389 -35.06 1.75 3.78
C GLN A 389 -35.79 1.10 4.96
N SER A 390 -35.69 -0.22 5.04
CA SER A 390 -36.23 -1.02 6.12
C SER A 390 -35.11 -1.85 6.74
N ILE A 391 -35.12 -2.00 8.06
CA ILE A 391 -34.19 -2.91 8.76
C ILE A 391 -35.02 -3.93 9.54
N TYR A 392 -34.74 -5.21 9.31
CA TYR A 392 -35.37 -6.32 9.98
C TYR A 392 -34.33 -7.10 10.79
N ILE A 393 -34.71 -7.57 11.98
CA ILE A 393 -33.92 -8.50 12.77
C ILE A 393 -34.62 -9.85 12.68
N LEU A 394 -33.99 -10.82 12.01
CA LEU A 394 -34.62 -12.10 11.67
C LEU A 394 -33.98 -13.28 12.42
N ASP A 395 -34.80 -14.30 12.69
CA ASP A 395 -34.34 -15.61 13.15
C ASP A 395 -33.92 -16.53 11.99
N GLU A 396 -33.46 -17.75 12.31
CA GLU A 396 -33.06 -18.77 11.32
C GLU A 396 -34.21 -19.20 10.39
N ARG A 397 -35.47 -18.93 10.77
CA ARG A 397 -36.68 -19.22 10.00
C ARG A 397 -37.18 -17.98 9.23
N GLN A 398 -36.36 -16.93 9.16
CA GLN A 398 -36.66 -15.64 8.53
C GLN A 398 -37.92 -14.96 9.08
N GLN A 399 -38.20 -15.12 10.38
CA GLN A 399 -39.26 -14.41 11.08
C GLN A 399 -38.69 -13.23 11.87
N GLN A 400 -39.41 -12.11 11.92
CA GLN A 400 -38.98 -10.93 12.69
C GLN A 400 -38.97 -11.24 14.19
N LEU A 401 -37.88 -10.85 14.85
CA LEU A 401 -37.68 -11.01 16.29
C LEU A 401 -38.18 -9.78 17.06
N PRO A 402 -38.72 -9.98 18.28
CA PRO A 402 -39.11 -8.87 19.16
C PRO A 402 -37.88 -8.11 19.68
N ALA A 403 -38.11 -6.90 20.19
CA ALA A 403 -37.07 -6.10 20.83
C ALA A 403 -36.37 -6.87 21.97
N GLY A 404 -35.06 -6.66 22.10
CA GLY A 404 -34.17 -7.28 23.08
C GLY A 404 -33.61 -8.64 22.66
N ILE A 405 -34.10 -9.24 21.56
CA ILE A 405 -33.62 -10.55 21.10
C ILE A 405 -32.67 -10.37 19.90
N PRO A 406 -31.39 -10.81 20.02
CA PRO A 406 -30.45 -10.77 18.91
C PRO A 406 -30.84 -11.70 17.76
N GLY A 407 -30.65 -11.22 16.53
CA GLY A 407 -30.82 -11.98 15.29
C GLY A 407 -30.03 -11.39 14.13
N GLU A 408 -30.18 -11.97 12.93
CA GLU A 408 -29.52 -11.49 11.72
C GLU A 408 -30.15 -10.16 11.26
N LEU A 409 -29.32 -9.14 11.05
CA LEU A 409 -29.73 -7.86 10.48
C LEU A 409 -29.89 -8.00 8.96
N VAL A 410 -31.08 -7.67 8.45
CA VAL A 410 -31.39 -7.71 7.02
C VAL A 410 -31.99 -6.38 6.60
N ILE A 411 -31.57 -5.86 5.43
CA ILE A 411 -31.92 -4.51 4.99
C ILE A 411 -32.76 -4.56 3.71
N GLY A 412 -33.97 -4.01 3.74
CA GLY A 412 -34.85 -3.86 2.58
C GLY A 412 -34.98 -2.41 2.10
N GLY A 413 -35.75 -2.21 1.03
CA GLY A 413 -36.09 -0.88 0.50
C GLY A 413 -35.22 -0.41 -0.66
N GLU A 414 -35.36 0.88 -1.01
CA GLU A 414 -34.79 1.47 -2.24
C GLU A 414 -33.26 1.56 -2.23
N GLY A 415 -32.64 1.48 -1.06
CA GLY A 415 -31.17 1.48 -0.92
C GLY A 415 -30.51 0.19 -1.40
N VAL A 416 -31.26 -0.92 -1.51
CA VAL A 416 -30.71 -2.22 -1.90
C VAL A 416 -30.26 -2.20 -3.37
N VAL A 417 -28.98 -2.51 -3.61
CA VAL A 417 -28.40 -2.45 -4.95
C VAL A 417 -28.96 -3.54 -5.88
N ARG A 418 -28.70 -3.41 -7.18
CA ARG A 418 -29.10 -4.41 -8.20
C ARG A 418 -28.50 -5.80 -7.92
N GLY A 419 -27.31 -5.85 -7.36
CA GLY A 419 -26.58 -7.07 -7.04
C GLY A 419 -25.12 -6.99 -7.50
N TYR A 420 -24.39 -8.07 -7.29
CA TYR A 420 -23.04 -8.26 -7.78
C TYR A 420 -23.03 -8.56 -9.29
N TYR A 421 -22.16 -7.85 -10.02
CA TYR A 421 -22.00 -8.02 -11.46
C TYR A 421 -21.43 -9.41 -11.79
N ASN A 422 -22.08 -10.15 -12.71
CA ASN A 422 -21.69 -11.49 -13.16
C ASN A 422 -21.52 -12.54 -12.03
N ARG A 423 -22.32 -12.43 -10.95
CA ARG A 423 -22.32 -13.40 -9.84
C ARG A 423 -23.75 -13.82 -9.44
N PRO A 424 -24.50 -14.54 -10.32
CA PRO A 424 -25.89 -14.89 -10.07
C PRO A 424 -26.09 -15.72 -8.79
N GLU A 425 -25.24 -16.71 -8.54
CA GLU A 425 -25.32 -17.56 -7.34
C GLU A 425 -25.17 -16.76 -6.04
N LEU A 426 -24.25 -15.78 -6.02
CA LEU A 426 -24.07 -14.91 -4.86
C LEU A 426 -25.25 -13.94 -4.70
N ASN A 427 -25.85 -13.51 -5.82
CA ASN A 427 -27.04 -12.67 -5.79
C ASN A 427 -28.23 -13.39 -5.16
N GLU A 428 -28.46 -14.65 -5.54
CA GLU A 428 -29.54 -15.47 -4.96
C GLU A 428 -29.35 -15.72 -3.46
N GLN A 429 -28.10 -15.85 -3.00
CA GLN A 429 -27.78 -16.09 -1.59
C GLN A 429 -27.93 -14.83 -0.72
N ARG A 430 -27.63 -13.65 -1.27
CA ARG A 430 -27.50 -12.39 -0.51
C ARG A 430 -28.67 -11.43 -0.69
N PHE A 431 -29.32 -11.43 -1.85
CA PHE A 431 -30.46 -10.56 -2.17
C PHE A 431 -31.74 -11.38 -2.27
N LEU A 432 -32.43 -11.50 -1.14
CA LEU A 432 -33.64 -12.31 -1.02
C LEU A 432 -34.89 -11.50 -1.40
N PRO A 433 -35.99 -12.17 -1.80
CA PRO A 433 -37.31 -11.52 -1.83
C PRO A 433 -37.66 -10.96 -0.45
N ASP A 434 -38.22 -9.75 -0.39
CA ASP A 434 -38.68 -9.14 0.87
C ASP A 434 -40.18 -9.44 1.09
N PRO A 435 -40.54 -10.40 1.98
CA PRO A 435 -41.93 -10.75 2.23
C PRO A 435 -42.68 -9.72 3.10
N PHE A 436 -41.97 -8.72 3.65
CA PHE A 436 -42.53 -7.70 4.52
C PHE A 436 -42.89 -6.41 3.76
N SER A 437 -42.46 -6.31 2.50
CA SER A 437 -42.80 -5.19 1.63
C SER A 437 -44.13 -5.38 0.91
N GLU A 438 -44.85 -4.29 0.68
CA GLU A 438 -46.03 -4.28 -0.20
C GLU A 438 -45.67 -4.30 -1.69
N HIS A 439 -44.40 -4.09 -2.05
CA HIS A 439 -43.94 -4.10 -3.44
C HIS A 439 -43.65 -5.54 -3.91
N PRO A 440 -44.29 -6.02 -5.00
CA PRO A 440 -44.18 -7.42 -5.45
C PRO A 440 -42.76 -7.91 -5.77
N ASP A 441 -41.87 -7.00 -6.20
CA ASP A 441 -40.49 -7.29 -6.58
C ASP A 441 -39.47 -6.75 -5.56
N ALA A 442 -39.91 -6.45 -4.34
CA ALA A 442 -39.03 -5.98 -3.28
C ALA A 442 -37.97 -7.02 -2.94
N ARG A 443 -36.76 -6.54 -2.68
CA ARG A 443 -35.63 -7.38 -2.25
C ARG A 443 -35.03 -6.83 -0.96
N MET A 444 -34.46 -7.73 -0.19
CA MET A 444 -33.73 -7.44 1.03
C MET A 444 -32.33 -8.06 0.99
N TYR A 445 -31.34 -7.38 1.55
CA TYR A 445 -29.95 -7.78 1.60
C TYR A 445 -29.57 -8.37 2.96
N ARG A 446 -28.97 -9.56 2.96
CA ARG A 446 -28.45 -10.24 4.15
C ARG A 446 -27.05 -9.75 4.50
N THR A 447 -26.94 -8.94 5.55
CA THR A 447 -25.65 -8.34 5.94
C THR A 447 -24.69 -9.34 6.56
N GLY A 448 -25.23 -10.33 7.28
CA GLY A 448 -24.44 -11.25 8.11
C GLY A 448 -24.09 -10.69 9.49
N ASP A 449 -24.54 -9.47 9.81
CA ASP A 449 -24.35 -8.86 11.12
C ASP A 449 -25.44 -9.32 12.11
N LEU A 450 -25.08 -9.40 13.40
CA LEU A 450 -26.02 -9.65 14.47
C LEU A 450 -26.39 -8.34 15.18
N ALA A 451 -27.68 -8.10 15.34
CA ALA A 451 -28.20 -6.92 16.05
C ALA A 451 -29.52 -7.25 16.74
N CYS A 452 -30.02 -6.32 17.55
CA CYS A 452 -31.36 -6.39 18.15
C CYS A 452 -31.95 -4.99 18.25
N TYR A 453 -33.27 -4.87 18.08
CA TYR A 453 -33.95 -3.64 18.48
C TYR A 453 -33.97 -3.50 19.99
N ARG A 454 -33.81 -2.29 20.49
CA ARG A 454 -34.08 -1.91 21.88
C ARG A 454 -35.56 -1.59 22.04
N GLU A 455 -36.04 -1.53 23.29
CA GLU A 455 -37.43 -1.17 23.60
C GLU A 455 -37.79 0.25 23.13
N ASP A 456 -36.81 1.14 23.02
CA ASP A 456 -36.95 2.51 22.50
C ASP A 456 -36.94 2.58 20.95
N GLY A 457 -36.90 1.43 20.27
CA GLY A 457 -36.93 1.32 18.81
C GLY A 457 -35.59 1.56 18.12
N GLN A 458 -34.51 1.79 18.88
CA GLN A 458 -33.16 1.96 18.35
C GLN A 458 -32.47 0.60 18.13
N LEU A 459 -31.63 0.48 17.10
CA LEU A 459 -30.78 -0.70 16.83
C LEU A 459 -29.50 -0.71 17.67
#